data_AF-A0A971T529-F1
#
_entry.id   AF-A0A971T529-F1
#
_cell.length_a   1.000
_cell.length_b   1.000
_cell.length_c   1.000
_cell.angle_alpha   90.00
_cell.angle_beta   90.00
_cell.angle_gamma   90.00
#
_symmetry.space_group_name_H-M   'P 1'
#
loop_
_entity.id
_entity.type
_entity.pdbx_description
1 polymer ?
#
loop_
_entity_poly.entity_id
_entity_poly.type
_entity_poly.pdbx_seq_one_letter_code
_entity_poly.pdbx_strand_id
1 'polypeptide(L)'
;MAANKHLGKGLDILLSATAQPLIKKDEEIDILHAERIFSEGLKADEEGNLYEAYYQYRSLINYLETRLTLPDKEVCLLASQAFNNAAIILYEAGRGQEATGYLRRACDICPDNQVARENLELITQ
;
A
#
# COMPACT_ATOMS: atom_id res chain seq x y z
N MET A 1 22.67 11.96 -19.98
CA MET A 1 22.54 10.61 -19.41
C MET A 1 21.69 10.72 -18.17
N ALA A 2 20.38 10.46 -18.29
CA ALA A 2 19.45 10.46 -17.17
C ALA A 2 19.09 9.00 -16.88
N ALA A 3 19.32 8.57 -15.65
CA ALA A 3 19.18 7.19 -15.23
C ALA A 3 17.72 6.73 -15.29
N ASN A 4 17.50 5.62 -15.98
CA ASN A 4 16.27 4.84 -15.94
C ASN A 4 15.93 4.46 -14.50
N LYS A 5 14.89 5.07 -13.92
CA LYS A 5 14.20 4.53 -12.73
C LYS A 5 13.03 3.67 -13.21
N HIS A 6 13.31 2.46 -13.66
CA HIS A 6 12.31 1.40 -13.77
C HIS A 6 12.23 0.69 -12.42
N LEU A 7 11.52 1.29 -11.47
CA LEU A 7 11.03 0.57 -10.30
C LEU A 7 9.62 0.10 -10.65
N GLY A 8 9.42 -1.21 -10.59
CA GLY A 8 8.29 -1.91 -11.19
C GLY A 8 6.95 -1.33 -10.77
N LYS A 9 6.21 -0.79 -11.74
CA LYS A 9 4.79 -0.48 -11.60
C LYS A 9 4.05 -1.82 -11.49
N GLY A 10 3.69 -2.22 -10.29
CA GLY A 10 2.76 -3.32 -10.03
C GLY A 10 1.32 -2.96 -10.41
N LEU A 11 1.10 -2.39 -11.60
CA LEU A 11 -0.20 -1.85 -12.03
C LEU A 11 -0.92 -2.73 -13.07
N ASP A 12 -0.31 -3.83 -13.53
CA ASP A 12 -0.84 -4.60 -14.67
C ASP A 12 -1.83 -5.72 -14.31
N ILE A 13 -2.25 -5.86 -13.05
CA ILE A 13 -3.18 -6.93 -12.64
C ILE A 13 -4.62 -6.43 -12.38
N LEU A 14 -4.88 -5.12 -12.34
CA LEU A 14 -6.19 -4.60 -11.93
C LEU A 14 -7.26 -4.56 -13.03
N LEU A 15 -6.98 -5.03 -14.26
CA LEU A 15 -7.94 -4.92 -15.37
C LEU A 15 -8.35 -6.24 -16.05
N SER A 16 -7.97 -7.41 -15.55
CA SER A 16 -8.46 -8.67 -16.13
C SER A 16 -8.67 -9.79 -15.12
N ALA A 17 -9.70 -9.68 -14.29
CA ALA A 17 -10.28 -10.85 -13.65
C ALA A 17 -11.80 -10.66 -13.51
N THR A 18 -12.51 -11.08 -14.55
CA THR A 18 -13.91 -11.51 -14.45
C THR A 18 -13.99 -12.71 -13.50
N ALA A 19 -14.12 -12.45 -12.22
CA ALA A 19 -14.69 -13.36 -11.24
C ALA A 19 -15.33 -12.47 -10.20
N GLN A 20 -16.65 -12.29 -10.24
CA GLN A 20 -17.39 -11.68 -9.14
C GLN A 20 -17.56 -12.74 -8.04
N PRO A 21 -16.89 -12.63 -6.88
CA PRO A 21 -17.59 -12.93 -5.64
C PRO A 21 -18.66 -11.86 -5.44
N LEU A 22 -19.73 -12.21 -4.74
CA LEU A 22 -20.83 -11.31 -4.37
C LEU A 22 -20.33 -10.24 -3.38
N ILE A 23 -19.53 -9.29 -3.84
CA ILE A 23 -19.23 -8.07 -3.09
C ILE A 23 -20.56 -7.32 -2.98
N LYS A 24 -21.00 -7.04 -1.75
CA LYS A 24 -22.21 -6.24 -1.57
C LYS A 24 -21.92 -4.85 -2.15
N LYS A 25 -22.90 -4.24 -2.80
CA LYS A 25 -22.74 -2.91 -3.43
C LYS A 25 -22.09 -1.85 -2.52
N ASP A 26 -22.28 -1.95 -1.20
CA ASP A 26 -21.65 -1.09 -0.21
C ASP A 26 -20.14 -1.39 -0.01
N GLU A 27 -19.73 -2.66 -0.03
CA GLU A 27 -18.33 -3.08 0.02
C GLU A 27 -17.58 -2.69 -1.27
N GLU A 28 -18.25 -2.74 -2.43
CA GLU A 28 -17.70 -2.28 -3.72
C GLU A 28 -17.41 -0.78 -3.71
N ILE A 29 -18.32 0.02 -3.14
CA ILE A 29 -18.12 1.46 -2.95
C ILE A 29 -16.94 1.73 -1.98
N ASP A 30 -16.81 0.93 -0.91
CA ASP A 30 -15.74 1.09 0.06
C ASP A 30 -14.36 0.75 -0.54
N ILE A 31 -14.27 -0.26 -1.41
CA ILE A 31 -13.04 -0.61 -2.14
C ILE A 31 -12.66 0.49 -3.12
N LEU A 32 -13.60 0.99 -3.94
CA LEU A 32 -13.31 2.10 -4.86
C LEU A 32 -12.84 3.36 -4.11
N HIS A 33 -13.40 3.62 -2.93
CA HIS A 33 -12.95 4.72 -2.09
C HIS A 33 -11.52 4.52 -1.59
N ALA A 34 -11.18 3.29 -1.16
CA ALA A 34 -9.85 2.91 -0.73
C ALA A 34 -8.81 3.05 -1.85
N GLU A 35 -9.12 2.57 -3.05
CA GLU A 35 -8.26 2.70 -4.23
C GLU A 35 -8.01 4.16 -4.61
N ARG A 36 -9.04 5.01 -4.48
CA ARG A 36 -8.90 6.46 -4.72
C ARG A 36 -7.91 7.09 -3.75
N ILE A 37 -8.02 6.80 -2.44
CA ILE A 37 -7.09 7.32 -1.43
C ILE A 37 -5.66 6.83 -1.75
N PHE A 38 -5.50 5.56 -2.12
CA PHE A 38 -4.20 5.00 -2.50
C PHE A 38 -3.60 5.71 -3.72
N SER A 39 -4.41 5.94 -4.76
CA SER A 39 -4.01 6.64 -5.97
C SER A 39 -3.59 8.08 -5.71
N GLU A 40 -4.28 8.77 -4.80
CA GLU A 40 -3.91 10.12 -4.35
C GLU A 40 -2.56 10.11 -3.62
N GLY A 41 -2.31 9.10 -2.78
CA GLY A 41 -1.01 8.90 -2.12
C GLY A 41 0.13 8.67 -3.12
N LEU A 42 -0.07 7.79 -4.12
CA LEU A 42 0.91 7.54 -5.18
C LEU A 42 1.22 8.80 -5.97
N LYS A 43 0.19 9.57 -6.36
CA LYS A 43 0.38 10.81 -7.10
C LYS A 43 1.19 11.83 -6.27
N ALA A 44 0.86 12.00 -5.00
CA ALA A 44 1.61 12.89 -4.12
C ALA A 44 3.07 12.46 -3.97
N ASP A 45 3.34 11.15 -3.90
CA ASP A 45 4.69 10.59 -3.83
C ASP A 45 5.49 10.86 -5.12
N GLU A 46 4.88 10.65 -6.29
CA GLU A 46 5.47 10.97 -7.59
C GLU A 46 5.81 12.46 -7.74
N GLU A 47 5.01 13.34 -7.13
CA GLU A 47 5.24 14.78 -7.08
C GLU A 47 6.29 15.20 -6.03
N GLY A 48 6.79 14.26 -5.22
CA GLY A 48 7.73 14.52 -4.13
C GLY A 48 7.09 15.12 -2.87
N ASN A 49 5.76 15.16 -2.81
CA ASN A 49 4.98 15.66 -1.68
C ASN A 49 4.87 14.59 -0.58
N LEU A 50 6.00 14.20 0.01
CA LEU A 50 6.11 13.06 0.94
C LEU A 50 5.18 13.15 2.16
N TYR A 51 4.93 14.36 2.67
CA TYR A 51 3.98 14.57 3.78
C TYR A 51 2.55 14.22 3.40
N GLU A 52 2.11 14.63 2.20
CA GLU A 52 0.78 14.33 1.69
C GLU A 52 0.67 12.84 1.35
N ALA A 53 1.68 12.28 0.68
CA ALA A 53 1.74 10.85 0.39
C ALA A 53 1.59 10.01 1.67
N TYR A 54 2.39 10.32 2.71
CA TYR A 54 2.30 9.64 4.00
C TYR A 54 0.93 9.80 4.66
N TYR A 55 0.36 11.01 4.60
CA TYR A 55 -0.98 11.26 5.12
C TYR A 55 -2.03 10.37 4.44
N GLN A 56 -2.00 10.28 3.10
CA GLN A 56 -2.92 9.46 2.34
C GLN A 56 -2.76 7.97 2.64
N TYR A 57 -1.53 7.44 2.68
CA TYR A 57 -1.30 6.04 3.05
C TYR A 57 -1.79 5.73 4.47
N ARG A 58 -1.55 6.63 5.43
CA ARG A 58 -2.05 6.46 6.80
C ARG A 58 -3.56 6.54 6.89
N SER A 59 -4.18 7.46 6.14
CA SER A 59 -5.63 7.58 6.03
C SER A 59 -6.24 6.30 5.47
N LEU A 60 -5.63 5.73 4.42
CA LEU A 60 -6.06 4.46 3.85
C LEU A 60 -5.98 3.31 4.84
N ILE A 61 -4.85 3.17 5.55
CA ILE A 61 -4.69 2.13 6.58
C ILE A 61 -5.81 2.22 7.61
N ASN A 62 -6.06 3.42 8.16
CA ASN A 62 -7.14 3.63 9.12
C ASN A 62 -8.52 3.30 8.53
N TYR A 63 -8.76 3.69 7.27
CA TYR A 63 -10.01 3.43 6.58
C TYR A 63 -10.28 1.93 6.41
N LEU A 64 -9.28 1.19 5.93
CA LEU A 64 -9.36 -0.25 5.72
C LEU A 64 -9.53 -0.99 7.05
N GLU A 65 -8.77 -0.63 8.10
CA GLU A 65 -8.89 -1.25 9.43
C GLU A 65 -10.26 -0.97 10.10
N THR A 66 -10.92 0.14 9.77
CA THR A 66 -12.19 0.53 10.39
C THR A 66 -13.42 0.01 9.65
N ARG A 67 -13.40 -0.02 8.32
CA ARG A 67 -14.60 -0.24 7.50
C ARG A 67 -14.64 -1.60 6.83
N LEU A 68 -13.48 -2.21 6.60
CA LEU A 68 -13.39 -3.48 5.89
C LEU A 68 -12.91 -4.56 6.86
N THR A 69 -13.58 -5.70 6.80
CA THR A 69 -13.02 -6.91 7.42
C THR A 69 -11.94 -7.42 6.46
N LEU A 70 -10.79 -7.88 6.96
CA LEU A 70 -9.62 -8.22 6.13
C LEU A 70 -9.46 -9.72 5.75
N PRO A 71 -10.40 -10.40 5.06
CA PRO A 71 -10.13 -11.73 4.49
C PRO A 71 -10.02 -11.74 2.96
N ASP A 72 -10.22 -10.59 2.29
CA ASP A 72 -10.10 -10.49 0.83
C ASP A 72 -8.64 -10.22 0.41
N LYS A 73 -8.17 -10.96 -0.59
CA LYS A 73 -6.80 -10.87 -1.09
C LYS A 73 -6.49 -9.48 -1.66
N GLU A 74 -7.43 -8.85 -2.35
CA GLU A 74 -7.24 -7.53 -2.96
C GLU A 74 -7.13 -6.45 -1.87
N VAL A 75 -8.02 -6.49 -0.88
CA VAL A 75 -8.01 -5.54 0.24
C VAL A 75 -6.74 -5.71 1.09
N CYS A 76 -6.32 -6.95 1.36
CA CYS A 76 -5.08 -7.21 2.08
C CYS A 76 -3.85 -6.73 1.30
N LEU A 77 -3.81 -6.94 -0.02
CA LEU A 77 -2.72 -6.47 -0.87
C LEU A 77 -2.66 -4.94 -0.85
N LEU A 78 -3.79 -4.26 -1.02
CA LEU A 78 -3.87 -2.80 -1.00
C LEU A 78 -3.43 -2.23 0.36
N ALA A 79 -3.89 -2.81 1.47
CA ALA A 79 -3.46 -2.43 2.81
C ALA A 79 -1.95 -2.61 2.98
N SER A 80 -1.43 -3.78 2.56
CA SER A 80 -0.01 -4.10 2.64
C SER A 80 0.86 -3.13 1.82
N GLN A 81 0.41 -2.73 0.63
CA GLN A 81 1.07 -1.72 -0.20
C GLN A 81 1.09 -0.34 0.48
N ALA A 82 0.01 0.07 1.13
CA ALA A 82 -0.01 1.34 1.87
C ALA A 82 0.93 1.33 3.08
N PHE A 83 0.98 0.23 3.85
CA PHE A 83 1.97 0.06 4.91
C PHE A 83 3.39 0.11 4.36
N ASN A 84 3.67 -0.56 3.24
CA ASN A 84 4.97 -0.54 2.59
C ASN A 84 5.39 0.87 2.16
N ASN A 85 4.53 1.61 1.47
CA ASN A 85 4.89 2.94 0.98
C ASN A 85 5.06 3.95 2.13
N ALA A 86 4.20 3.87 3.16
CA ALA A 86 4.38 4.66 4.37
C ALA A 86 5.71 4.33 5.09
N ALA A 87 6.11 3.06 5.10
CA ALA A 87 7.39 2.64 5.68
C ALA A 87 8.60 3.22 4.93
N ILE A 88 8.56 3.25 3.59
CA ILE A 88 9.63 3.85 2.78
C ILE A 88 9.80 5.33 3.16
N ILE A 89 8.71 6.09 3.22
CA ILE A 89 8.75 7.50 3.62
C ILE A 89 9.31 7.67 5.04
N LEU A 90 8.90 6.82 5.99
CA LEU A 90 9.43 6.84 7.35
C LEU A 90 10.92 6.51 7.41
N TYR A 91 11.38 5.55 6.62
CA TYR A 91 12.78 5.15 6.56
C TYR A 91 13.65 6.28 6.00
N GLU A 92 13.22 6.90 4.89
CA GLU A 92 13.90 8.06 4.29
C GLU A 92 13.95 9.26 5.25
N ALA A 93 12.95 9.41 6.11
CA ALA A 93 12.92 10.40 7.17
C ALA A 93 13.77 10.04 8.41
N GLY A 94 14.54 8.94 8.37
CA GLY A 94 15.40 8.49 9.47
C GLY A 94 14.66 7.77 10.60
N ARG A 95 13.38 7.43 10.42
CA ARG A 95 12.53 6.76 11.43
C ARG A 95 12.49 5.24 11.21
N GLY A 96 13.67 4.63 11.11
CA GLY A 96 13.81 3.21 10.71
C GLY A 96 13.08 2.19 11.61
N GLN A 97 12.98 2.46 12.91
CA GLN A 97 12.21 1.60 13.84
C GLN A 97 10.71 1.57 13.49
N GLU A 98 10.13 2.72 13.15
CA GLU A 98 8.72 2.81 12.78
C GLU A 98 8.48 2.24 11.39
N ALA A 99 9.38 2.50 10.45
CA ALA A 99 9.36 1.87 9.12
C ALA A 99 9.34 0.33 9.22
N THR A 100 10.21 -0.23 10.07
CA THR A 100 10.24 -1.68 10.35
C THR A 100 8.90 -2.17 10.92
N GLY A 101 8.29 -1.41 11.85
CA GLY A 101 6.98 -1.73 12.39
C GLY A 101 5.88 -1.79 11.32
N TYR A 102 5.89 -0.82 10.41
CA TYR A 102 4.96 -0.79 9.27
C TYR A 102 5.18 -1.96 8.31
N LEU A 103 6.43 -2.31 7.99
CA LEU A 103 6.73 -3.42 7.09
C LEU A 103 6.38 -4.78 7.68
N ARG A 104 6.54 -4.97 8.99
CA ARG A 104 6.03 -6.18 9.68
C ARG A 104 4.53 -6.29 9.53
N ARG A 105 3.79 -5.20 9.78
CA ARG A 105 2.32 -5.17 9.57
C ARG A 105 1.94 -5.46 8.12
N ALA A 106 2.67 -4.91 7.15
CA ALA A 106 2.46 -5.20 5.73
C ALA A 106 2.56 -6.70 5.43
N CYS A 107 3.58 -7.37 5.97
CA CYS A 107 3.80 -8.81 5.80
C CYS A 107 2.77 -9.66 6.58
N ASP A 108 2.36 -9.23 7.77
CA ASP A 108 1.36 -9.92 8.58
C ASP A 108 -0.03 -9.89 7.91
N ILE A 109 -0.38 -8.77 7.29
CA ILE A 109 -1.67 -8.59 6.59
C ILE A 109 -1.69 -9.33 5.26
N CYS A 110 -0.61 -9.22 4.47
CA CYS A 110 -0.50 -9.88 3.18
C CYS A 110 0.88 -10.52 3.01
N PRO A 111 1.02 -11.81 3.37
CA PRO A 111 2.28 -12.54 3.20
C PRO A 111 2.76 -12.63 1.74
N ASP A 112 1.84 -12.48 0.79
CA ASP A 112 2.10 -12.52 -0.66
C ASP A 112 2.76 -11.23 -1.19
N ASN A 113 2.80 -10.15 -0.41
CA ASN A 113 3.46 -8.91 -0.82
C ASN A 113 4.97 -9.03 -0.73
N GLN A 114 5.57 -9.53 -1.82
CA GLN A 114 7.00 -9.72 -1.94
C GLN A 114 7.81 -8.42 -1.74
N VAL A 115 7.30 -7.28 -2.21
CA VAL A 115 7.98 -5.98 -2.08
C VAL A 115 8.11 -5.56 -0.63
N ALA A 116 7.05 -5.74 0.17
CA ALA A 116 7.10 -5.43 1.60
C ALA A 116 8.11 -6.32 2.35
N ARG A 117 8.19 -7.61 1.98
CA ARG A 117 9.17 -8.54 2.55
C ARG A 117 10.61 -8.14 2.19
N GLU A 118 10.87 -7.83 0.93
CA GLU A 118 12.19 -7.38 0.47
C GLU A 118 12.64 -6.10 1.17
N ASN A 119 11.73 -5.13 1.33
CA ASN A 119 12.03 -3.89 2.07
C ASN A 119 12.27 -4.14 3.57
N LEU A 120 11.54 -5.08 4.19
CA LEU A 120 11.76 -5.46 5.58
C LEU A 120 13.16 -6.07 5.77
N GLU A 121 13.54 -6.98 4.88
CA GLU A 121 14.87 -7.60 4.89
C GLU A 121 15.96 -6.55 4.70
N LEU A 122 15.79 -5.63 3.75
CA LEU A 122 16.78 -4.58 3.47
C LEU A 122 16.99 -3.61 4.66
N ILE A 123 15.92 -3.26 5.38
CA ILE A 123 15.99 -2.31 6.51
C ILE A 123 16.48 -2.96 7.81
N THR A 124 16.32 -4.28 7.95
CA THR A 124 16.67 -5.00 9.19
C THR A 124 18.01 -5.72 9.15
N GLN A 125 18.68 -5.76 7.99
CA GLN A 125 20.07 -6.20 7.85
C GLN A 125 21.05 -5.13 8.33
#